data_AF-A0A1B3NHK3-F1
#
_entry.id   AF-A0A1B3NHK3-F1
#
_cell.length_a   1.000
_cell.length_b   1.000
_cell.length_c   1.000
_cell.angle_alpha   90.00
_cell.angle_beta   90.00
_cell.angle_gamma   90.00
#
_symmetry.space_group_name_H-M   'P 1'
#
loop_
_entity.id
_entity.type
_entity.pdbx_description
1 polymer ?
#
loop_
_entity_poly.entity_id
_entity_poly.type
_entity_poly.pdbx_seq_one_letter_code
_entity_poly.pdbx_strand_id
1 'polypeptide(L)'
;MAVRLHRQLGGLHLLFRRFSETNSGRKSPDEVKAAAARLLQRIDGLHHDVQSVQDRARLLQDEMSARTASQTNRQLYVLSILTALFMPATFITGMFGINVKGLPWMEHDLGALFVAVTCLGAALLTLVMLRRRGVIGG
;
A
#
# COMPACT_ATOMS: atom_id res chain seq x y z
N MET A 1 19.58 9.27 -6.55
CA MET A 1 20.48 10.33 -7.07
C MET A 1 20.84 11.42 -6.06
N ALA A 2 20.20 11.51 -4.87
CA ALA A 2 20.53 12.53 -3.86
C ALA A 2 21.93 12.39 -3.22
N VAL A 3 22.48 11.17 -3.14
CA VAL A 3 23.79 10.90 -2.51
C VAL A 3 24.97 11.45 -3.32
N ARG A 4 24.86 11.56 -4.66
CA ARG A 4 25.95 12.13 -5.49
C ARG A 4 26.04 13.65 -5.37
N LEU A 5 24.90 14.32 -5.19
CA LEU A 5 24.86 15.77 -4.97
C LEU A 5 25.50 16.15 -3.63
N HIS A 6 25.24 15.40 -2.57
CA HIS A 6 25.83 15.66 -1.26
C HIS A 6 27.37 15.50 -1.27
N ARG A 7 27.88 14.53 -2.03
CA ARG A 7 29.33 14.31 -2.18
C ARG A 7 30.01 15.39 -3.03
N GLN A 8 29.32 15.93 -4.04
CA GLN A 8 29.83 17.05 -4.85
C GLN A 8 29.81 18.38 -4.09
N LEU A 9 28.78 18.63 -3.27
CA LEU A 9 28.70 19.79 -2.38
C LEU A 9 29.81 19.80 -1.32
N GLY A 10 30.09 18.65 -0.69
CA GLY A 10 31.18 18.55 0.29
C GLY A 10 32.57 18.77 -0.31
N GLY A 11 32.82 18.29 -1.53
CA GLY A 11 34.07 18.52 -2.26
C GLY A 11 34.26 19.99 -2.67
N LEU A 12 33.19 20.65 -3.11
CA LEU A 12 33.22 22.07 -3.47
C LEU A 12 33.50 22.96 -2.24
N HIS A 13 32.93 22.61 -1.09
CA HIS A 13 33.12 23.34 0.17
C HIS A 13 34.58 23.26 0.65
N LEU A 14 35.23 22.12 0.47
CA LEU A 14 36.66 21.94 0.78
C LEU A 14 37.57 22.72 -0.18
N LEU A 15 37.25 22.78 -1.47
CA LEU A 15 38.01 23.55 -2.45
C LEU A 15 37.86 25.07 -2.22
N PHE A 16 36.67 25.53 -1.86
CA PHE A 16 36.40 26.93 -1.54
C PHE A 16 37.11 27.36 -0.25
N ARG A 17 37.14 26.49 0.77
CA ARG A 17 37.90 26.71 2.00
C ARG A 17 39.42 26.74 1.77
N ARG A 18 39.94 25.83 0.92
CA ARG A 18 41.37 25.77 0.56
C ARG A 18 41.83 26.98 -0.24
N PHE A 19 40.96 27.55 -1.08
CA PHE A 19 41.26 28.77 -1.84
C PHE A 19 41.28 30.02 -0.94
N SER A 20 40.51 30.03 0.16
CA SER A 20 40.50 31.13 1.13
C SER A 20 41.77 31.24 1.98
N GLU A 21 42.54 30.15 2.13
CA GLU A 21 43.78 30.13 2.92
C GLU A 21 45.03 30.43 2.07
N THR A 22 44.94 30.32 0.73
CA THR A 22 46.07 30.60 -0.16
C THR A 22 46.07 32.06 -0.61
N ASN A 23 46.62 32.90 0.26
CA ASN A 23 47.33 34.15 -0.03
C ASN A 23 47.32 34.63 -1.50
N SER A 24 46.36 35.47 -1.86
CA SER A 24 46.47 36.39 -3.01
C SER A 24 46.25 37.80 -2.51
N GLY A 25 47.34 38.58 -2.51
CA GLY A 25 47.47 39.93 -1.94
C GLY A 25 46.66 41.03 -2.64
N ARG A 26 45.36 40.84 -2.85
CA ARG A 26 44.43 41.89 -3.25
C ARG A 26 43.22 41.78 -2.34
N LYS A 27 43.09 42.72 -1.39
CA LYS A 27 41.96 42.84 -0.45
C LYS A 27 40.66 42.57 -1.21
N SER A 28 40.08 41.38 -1.04
CA SER A 28 38.72 41.11 -1.48
C SER A 28 37.83 41.97 -0.59
N PRO A 29 36.91 42.79 -1.13
CA PRO A 29 36.02 43.60 -0.32
C PRO A 29 35.21 42.68 0.60
N ASP A 30 35.21 42.93 1.91
CA ASP A 30 34.48 42.13 2.91
C ASP A 30 32.99 41.95 2.55
N GLU A 31 32.44 42.86 1.75
CA GLU A 31 31.11 42.80 1.16
C GLU A 31 30.87 41.56 0.29
N VAL A 32 31.85 41.13 -0.52
CA VAL A 32 31.72 39.97 -1.41
C VAL A 32 31.69 38.67 -0.60
N LYS A 33 32.50 38.58 0.46
CA LYS A 33 32.48 37.44 1.39
C LYS A 33 31.16 37.39 2.16
N ALA A 34 30.66 38.54 2.63
CA ALA A 34 29.37 38.64 3.31
C ALA A 34 28.19 38.31 2.38
N ALA A 35 28.26 38.67 1.10
CA ALA A 35 27.26 38.28 0.10
C ALA A 35 27.28 36.76 -0.17
N ALA A 36 28.47 36.16 -0.31
CA ALA A 36 28.63 34.72 -0.49
C ALA A 36 28.09 33.93 0.71
N ALA A 37 28.37 34.37 1.95
CA ALA A 37 27.86 33.74 3.16
C ALA A 37 26.32 33.79 3.25
N ARG A 38 25.72 34.93 2.88
CA ARG A 38 24.26 35.09 2.82
C ARG A 38 23.62 34.18 1.78
N LEU A 39 24.25 34.00 0.62
CA LEU A 39 23.79 33.07 -0.41
C LEU A 39 23.87 31.62 0.07
N LEU A 40 24.98 31.23 0.70
CA LEU A 40 25.16 29.89 1.24
C LEU A 40 24.07 29.56 2.28
N GLN A 41 23.85 30.46 3.24
CA GLN A 41 22.84 30.27 4.28
C GLN A 41 21.43 30.16 3.69
N ARG A 42 21.16 30.87 2.60
CA ARG A 42 19.87 30.79 1.91
C ARG A 42 19.70 29.48 1.14
N ILE A 43 20.77 28.99 0.52
CA ILE A 43 20.81 27.66 -0.12
C ILE A 43 20.60 26.56 0.92
N ASP A 44 21.23 26.66 2.09
CA ASP A 44 21.06 25.68 3.18
C ASP A 44 19.62 25.67 3.70
N GLY A 45 19.00 26.84 3.87
CA GLY A 45 17.58 26.94 4.23
C GLY A 45 16.67 26.28 3.19
N LEU A 46 16.86 26.62 1.91
CA LEU A 46 16.15 25.98 0.79
C LEU A 46 16.36 24.46 0.75
N HIS A 47 17.58 23.99 1.03
CA HIS A 47 17.88 22.57 1.08
C HIS A 47 17.10 21.87 2.19
N HIS A 48 17.04 22.47 3.37
CA HIS A 48 16.27 21.94 4.49
C HIS A 48 14.77 21.92 4.21
N ASP A 49 14.24 22.98 3.60
CA ASP A 49 12.83 23.05 3.21
C ASP A 49 12.47 21.94 2.20
N VAL A 50 13.32 21.72 1.20
CA VAL A 50 13.16 20.64 0.22
C VAL A 50 13.21 19.26 0.89
N GLN A 51 14.12 19.05 1.84
CA GLN A 51 14.17 17.80 2.60
C GLN A 51 12.88 17.60 3.40
N SER A 52 12.39 18.62 4.09
CA SER A 52 11.14 18.55 4.86
C SER A 52 9.94 18.20 3.97
N VAL A 53 9.83 18.83 2.80
CA VAL A 53 8.78 18.53 1.83
C VAL A 53 8.92 17.11 1.28
N GLN A 54 10.14 16.64 1.00
CA GLN A 54 10.39 15.28 0.54
C GLN A 54 9.98 14.24 1.59
N ASP A 55 10.27 14.47 2.87
CA ASP A 55 9.90 13.55 3.94
C ASP A 55 8.39 13.51 4.14
N ARG A 56 7.71 14.66 4.08
CA ARG A 56 6.23 14.70 4.08
C ARG A 56 5.64 13.98 2.88
N ALA A 57 6.22 14.15 1.69
CA ALA A 57 5.76 13.46 0.49
C ALA A 57 5.91 11.94 0.60
N ARG A 58 7.00 11.45 1.22
CA ARG A 58 7.17 10.02 1.53
C ARG A 58 6.11 9.51 2.50
N LEU A 59 5.85 10.22 3.59
CA LEU A 59 4.81 9.85 4.55
C LEU A 59 3.42 9.79 3.89
N LEU A 60 3.11 10.76 3.03
CA LEU A 60 1.87 10.75 2.25
C LEU A 60 1.80 9.57 1.28
N GLN A 61 2.92 9.24 0.62
CA GLN A 61 3.00 8.10 -0.27
C GLN A 61 2.78 6.77 0.48
N ASP A 62 3.34 6.66 1.70
CA ASP A 62 3.13 5.50 2.56
C ASP A 62 1.67 5.41 3.02
N GLU A 63 1.04 6.52 3.40
CA GLU A 63 -0.39 6.55 3.74
C GLU A 63 -1.25 6.16 2.53
N MET A 64 -0.98 6.73 1.35
CA MET A 64 -1.69 6.38 0.11
C MET A 64 -1.56 4.89 -0.21
N SER A 65 -0.35 4.34 -0.07
CA SER A 65 -0.10 2.91 -0.30
C SER A 65 -0.89 2.05 0.69
N ALA A 66 -0.92 2.44 1.97
CA ALA A 66 -1.71 1.77 2.99
C ALA A 66 -3.23 1.86 2.72
N ARG A 67 -3.71 3.03 2.27
CA ARG A 67 -5.12 3.23 1.88
C ARG A 67 -5.50 2.35 0.70
N THR A 68 -4.68 2.31 -0.35
CA THR A 68 -4.89 1.43 -1.52
C THR A 68 -4.89 -0.04 -1.09
N ALA A 69 -3.93 -0.47 -0.26
CA ALA A 69 -3.89 -1.83 0.25
C ALA A 69 -5.16 -2.18 1.07
N SER A 70 -5.64 -1.26 1.91
CA SER A 70 -6.88 -1.42 2.66
C SER A 70 -8.11 -1.55 1.74
N GLN A 71 -8.19 -0.71 0.70
CA GLN A 71 -9.27 -0.79 -0.30
C GLN A 71 -9.25 -2.12 -1.06
N THR A 72 -8.07 -2.56 -1.53
CA THR A 72 -7.90 -3.85 -2.20
C THR A 72 -8.28 -5.00 -1.27
N ASN A 73 -7.83 -4.97 -0.02
CA ASN A 73 -8.18 -6.00 0.95
C ASN A 73 -9.69 -6.06 1.19
N ARG A 74 -10.35 -4.90 1.27
CA ARG A 74 -11.82 -4.84 1.40
C ARG A 74 -12.54 -5.40 0.17
N GLN A 75 -12.02 -5.16 -1.04
CA GLN A 75 -12.58 -5.77 -2.26
C GLN A 75 -12.39 -7.29 -2.28
N LEU A 76 -11.18 -7.77 -1.98
CA LEU A 76 -10.88 -9.21 -1.89
C LEU A 76 -11.72 -9.91 -0.82
N TYR A 77 -11.93 -9.22 0.30
CA TYR A 77 -12.78 -9.68 1.39
C TYR A 77 -14.23 -9.88 0.92
N VAL A 78 -14.81 -8.90 0.21
CA VAL A 78 -16.17 -9.03 -0.36
C VAL A 78 -16.23 -10.19 -1.36
N LEU A 79 -15.24 -10.30 -2.25
CA LEU A 79 -15.19 -11.39 -3.22
C LEU A 79 -15.12 -12.75 -2.53
N SER A 80 -14.30 -12.88 -1.48
CA SER A 80 -14.14 -14.11 -0.70
C SER A 80 -15.45 -14.53 -0.02
N ILE A 81 -16.23 -13.58 0.51
CA ILE A 81 -17.57 -13.85 1.05
C ILE A 81 -18.49 -14.38 -0.03
N LEU A 82 -18.54 -13.71 -1.20
CA LEU A 82 -19.38 -14.13 -2.31
C LEU A 82 -19.00 -15.54 -2.77
N THR A 83 -17.70 -15.84 -2.91
CA THR A 83 -17.22 -17.18 -3.23
C THR A 83 -17.64 -18.21 -2.18
N ALA A 84 -17.46 -17.92 -0.89
CA ALA A 84 -17.85 -18.82 0.19
C ALA A 84 -19.38 -19.06 0.25
N LEU A 85 -20.18 -18.07 -0.17
CA LEU A 85 -21.63 -18.17 -0.23
C LEU A 85 -22.09 -19.03 -1.43
N PHE A 86 -21.44 -18.88 -2.59
CA PHE A 86 -21.82 -19.62 -3.79
C PHE A 86 -21.18 -21.00 -3.90
N MET A 87 -20.04 -21.25 -3.26
CA MET A 87 -19.33 -22.54 -3.31
C MET A 87 -20.22 -23.75 -2.97
N PRO A 88 -21.07 -23.76 -1.92
CA PRO A 88 -21.97 -24.88 -1.64
C PRO A 88 -22.97 -25.12 -2.76
N ALA A 89 -23.55 -24.04 -3.32
CA ALA A 89 -24.48 -24.13 -4.43
C ALA A 89 -23.81 -24.67 -5.69
N THR A 90 -22.65 -24.12 -6.05
CA THR A 90 -21.87 -24.58 -7.21
C THR A 90 -21.45 -26.05 -7.08
N PHE A 91 -21.04 -26.47 -5.88
CA PHE A 91 -20.68 -27.87 -5.59
C PHE A 91 -21.87 -28.81 -5.79
N ILE A 92 -23.02 -28.45 -5.20
CA ILE A 92 -24.26 -29.24 -5.33
C ILE A 92 -24.68 -29.30 -6.80
N THR A 93 -24.81 -28.16 -7.49
CA THR A 93 -25.18 -28.16 -8.91
C THR A 93 -24.19 -28.92 -9.79
N GLY A 94 -22.90 -28.89 -9.46
CA GLY A 94 -21.86 -29.65 -10.15
C GLY A 94 -22.04 -31.16 -9.97
N MET A 95 -22.32 -31.62 -8.74
CA MET A 95 -22.60 -33.02 -8.43
C MET A 95 -23.87 -33.54 -9.11
N PHE A 96 -24.91 -32.73 -9.23
CA PHE A 96 -26.13 -33.12 -9.96
C PHE A 96 -25.98 -33.02 -11.49
N GLY A 97 -25.06 -32.18 -11.98
CA GLY A 97 -24.79 -31.99 -13.40
C GLY A 97 -23.93 -33.10 -14.02
N ILE A 98 -23.04 -33.72 -13.23
CA ILE A 98 -22.49 -35.02 -13.60
C ILE A 98 -23.63 -36.03 -13.40
N ASN A 99 -24.04 -36.75 -14.45
CA ASN A 99 -25.16 -37.71 -14.42
C ASN A 99 -24.86 -38.93 -13.53
N VAL A 100 -24.62 -38.70 -12.24
CA VAL A 100 -24.25 -39.71 -11.25
C VAL A 100 -25.52 -40.46 -10.85
N LYS A 101 -25.57 -41.73 -11.21
CA LYS A 101 -26.63 -42.65 -10.79
C LYS A 101 -26.47 -42.97 -9.30
N GLY A 102 -27.58 -42.96 -8.56
CA GLY A 102 -27.59 -43.28 -7.12
C GLY A 102 -27.39 -42.10 -6.17
N LEU A 103 -27.60 -40.86 -6.63
CA LEU A 103 -27.63 -39.69 -5.75
C LEU A 103 -28.79 -39.80 -4.74
N PRO A 104 -28.54 -39.56 -3.43
CA PRO A 104 -29.60 -39.54 -2.44
C PRO A 104 -30.63 -38.48 -2.81
N TRP A 105 -31.92 -38.81 -2.65
CA TRP A 105 -33.08 -37.97 -2.99
C TRP A 105 -33.50 -37.86 -4.47
N MET A 106 -32.82 -38.49 -5.44
CA MET A 106 -33.30 -38.46 -6.85
C MET A 106 -34.62 -39.19 -7.11
N GLU A 107 -34.95 -40.20 -6.29
CA GLU A 107 -36.15 -41.03 -6.46
C GLU A 107 -37.36 -40.54 -5.65
N HIS A 108 -37.21 -39.47 -4.87
CA HIS A 108 -38.30 -38.88 -4.08
C HIS A 108 -38.85 -37.62 -4.79
N ASP A 109 -40.18 -37.50 -4.88
CA ASP A 109 -40.87 -36.31 -5.43
C ASP A 109 -40.44 -34.98 -4.77
N LEU A 110 -39.98 -35.03 -3.51
CA LEU A 110 -39.50 -33.87 -2.74
C LEU A 110 -37.97 -33.73 -2.73
N GLY A 111 -37.24 -34.51 -3.52
CA GLY A 111 -35.78 -34.54 -3.44
C GLY A 111 -35.09 -33.22 -3.77
N ALA A 112 -35.61 -32.49 -4.75
CA ALA A 112 -35.16 -31.14 -5.08
C ALA A 112 -35.32 -30.17 -3.90
N LEU A 113 -36.38 -30.33 -3.09
CA LEU A 113 -36.63 -29.51 -1.91
C LEU A 113 -35.60 -29.79 -0.81
N PHE A 114 -35.27 -31.06 -0.55
CA PHE A 114 -34.24 -31.44 0.42
C PHE A 114 -32.85 -30.93 0.02
N VAL A 115 -32.52 -31.01 -1.26
CA VAL A 115 -31.27 -30.45 -1.81
C VAL A 115 -31.24 -28.93 -1.67
N ALA A 116 -32.33 -28.23 -1.96
CA ALA A 116 -32.42 -26.79 -1.78
C ALA A 116 -32.26 -26.38 -0.30
N VAL A 117 -32.89 -27.11 0.63
CA VAL A 117 -32.78 -26.85 2.08
C VAL A 117 -31.37 -27.12 2.60
N THR A 118 -30.72 -28.20 2.17
CA THR A 118 -29.33 -28.49 2.56
C THR A 118 -28.35 -27.45 1.99
N CYS A 119 -28.58 -27.00 0.76
CA CYS A 119 -27.80 -25.93 0.13
C CYS A 119 -27.95 -24.60 0.88
N LEU A 120 -29.20 -24.20 1.19
CA LEU A 120 -29.50 -23.02 2.01
C LEU A 120 -28.93 -23.15 3.42
N GLY A 121 -29.02 -24.32 4.04
CA GLY A 121 -28.46 -24.60 5.35
C GLY A 121 -26.93 -24.48 5.37
N ALA A 122 -26.24 -25.00 4.35
CA ALA A 122 -24.79 -24.86 4.20
C ALA A 122 -24.37 -23.40 3.98
N ALA A 123 -25.11 -22.65 3.15
CA ALA A 123 -24.89 -21.21 2.94
C ALA A 123 -25.15 -20.38 4.21
N LEU A 124 -26.17 -20.74 4.99
CA LEU A 124 -26.45 -20.09 6.27
C LEU A 124 -25.38 -20.42 7.32
N LEU A 125 -24.92 -21.68 7.35
CA LEU A 125 -23.84 -22.13 8.23
C LEU A 125 -22.54 -21.39 7.92
N THR A 126 -22.15 -21.26 6.64
CA THR A 126 -20.95 -20.49 6.26
C THR A 126 -21.09 -19.03 6.65
N LEU A 127 -22.26 -18.40 6.45
CA LEU A 127 -22.53 -17.04 6.91
C LEU A 127 -22.41 -16.91 8.44
N VAL A 128 -23.03 -17.82 9.21
CA VAL A 128 -22.94 -17.83 10.67
C VAL A 128 -21.51 -18.06 11.14
N MET A 129 -20.76 -18.93 10.46
CA MET A 129 -19.37 -19.22 10.81
C MET A 129 -18.46 -18.02 10.51
N LEU A 130 -18.63 -17.35 9.37
CA LEU A 130 -17.93 -16.09 9.06
C LEU A 130 -18.29 -14.98 10.06
N ARG A 131 -19.57 -14.88 10.46
CA ARG A 131 -19.98 -13.93 11.51
C ARG A 131 -19.35 -14.26 12.87
N ARG A 132 -19.34 -15.54 13.25
CA ARG A 132 -18.75 -16.00 14.52
C ARG A 132 -17.23 -15.85 14.59
N ARG A 133 -16.53 -15.98 13.45
CA ARG A 133 -15.08 -15.78 13.40
C ARG A 133 -14.64 -14.31 13.40
N GLY A 134 -15.57 -13.37 13.58
CA GLY A 134 -15.25 -11.93 13.64
C GLY A 134 -14.83 -11.35 12.28
N VAL A 135 -14.90 -12.15 11.21
CA VAL A 135 -14.55 -11.74 9.86
C VAL A 135 -15.49 -10.60 9.43
N ILE A 136 -16.78 -10.63 9.83
CA ILE A 136 -17.83 -9.64 9.47
C ILE A 136 -17.91 -8.44 10.45
N GLY A 137 -17.00 -8.31 11.42
CA GLY A 137 -17.03 -7.20 12.40
C GLY A 137 -15.64 -6.73 12.78
N GLY A 138 -15.07 -5.85 11.97
CA GLY A 138 -13.82 -5.11 12.21
C GLY A 138 -13.69 -3.96 11.24
#